data_AF-A0A962VBP8-F1
#
_entry.id   AF-A0A962VBP8-F1
#
_cell.length_a   1.000
_cell.length_b   1.000
_cell.length_c   1.000
_cell.angle_alpha   90.00
_cell.angle_beta   90.00
_cell.angle_gamma   90.00
#
_symmetry.space_group_name_H-M   'P 1'
#
loop_
_entity.id
_entity.type
_entity.pdbx_description
1 polymer ?
#
loop_
_entity_poly.entity_id
_entity_poly.type
_entity_poly.pdbx_seq_one_letter_code
_entity_poly.pdbx_strand_id
1 'polypeptide(L)'
;QLDGENYLVPVNTDVQRLHEIKYQSLNLNQVLDELGAAGNRLNIVILDACRNNPFTRDSRSLQNGLAPLNYSNTPSGTYISFATGPGQVAIDGDDNGLFTKHLLANMSTPGLPIEQVFKRVRAGVMADTDGAQIPWENSSLTGDFFFQQQPAANPQAPVSSAPTPVSTPAPTASQTTEKVPAAQYPQRLELSLDQLQLESPAPAAAPVSKQPSLDMLLSQAQQQLREGQFKAAQKSLDQAFMHYQSANLDQLQIMTGLTQSLTDQMLNRIQRASQD
;
A
#
# COMPACT_ATOMS: atom_id res chain seq x y z
N GLN A 1 -15.31 -1.15 -13.27
CA GLN A 1 -14.21 -1.22 -14.25
C GLN A 1 -14.74 -1.68 -15.61
N LEU A 2 -14.16 -1.19 -16.70
CA LEU A 2 -14.34 -1.72 -18.06
C LEU A 2 -12.97 -1.75 -18.75
N ASP A 3 -12.58 -2.89 -19.33
CA ASP A 3 -11.34 -3.06 -20.11
C ASP A 3 -10.05 -2.63 -19.38
N GLY A 4 -9.93 -2.89 -18.06
CA GLY A 4 -8.75 -2.46 -17.31
C GLY A 4 -8.83 -1.02 -16.78
N GLU A 5 -9.90 -0.29 -17.09
CA GLU A 5 -10.05 1.13 -16.73
C GLU A 5 -11.15 1.36 -15.68
N ASN A 6 -10.91 2.33 -14.81
CA ASN A 6 -11.84 2.73 -13.75
C ASN A 6 -12.74 3.87 -14.22
N TYR A 7 -14.04 3.78 -13.90
CA TYR A 7 -15.05 4.75 -14.30
C TYR A 7 -15.93 5.11 -13.10
N LEU A 8 -16.19 6.41 -12.95
CA LEU A 8 -17.09 6.99 -11.95
C LEU A 8 -18.46 7.20 -12.60
N VAL A 9 -19.45 6.44 -12.14
CA VAL A 9 -20.82 6.47 -12.70
C VAL A 9 -21.66 7.49 -11.91
N PRO A 10 -22.21 8.54 -12.56
CA PRO A 10 -23.09 9.50 -11.90
C PRO A 10 -24.40 8.86 -11.42
N VAL A 11 -25.01 9.45 -10.39
CA VAL A 11 -26.25 8.94 -9.76
C VAL A 11 -27.49 8.95 -10.68
N ASN A 12 -27.49 9.80 -11.71
CA ASN A 12 -28.61 9.97 -12.64
C ASN A 12 -28.37 9.31 -13.99
N THR A 13 -27.39 8.40 -14.08
CA THR A 13 -27.05 7.73 -15.32
C THR A 13 -27.74 6.39 -15.42
N ASP A 14 -28.51 6.18 -16.49
CA ASP A 14 -29.09 4.89 -16.84
C ASP A 14 -28.21 4.20 -17.90
N VAL A 15 -27.17 3.52 -17.45
CA VAL A 15 -26.31 2.73 -18.34
C VAL A 15 -27.00 1.40 -18.61
N GLN A 16 -27.53 1.23 -19.82
CA GLN A 16 -28.24 0.01 -20.22
C GLN A 16 -27.32 -0.97 -20.97
N ARG A 17 -26.28 -0.45 -21.63
CA ARG A 17 -25.35 -1.25 -22.43
C ARG A 17 -23.90 -0.98 -22.08
N LEU A 18 -23.06 -2.00 -22.22
CA LEU A 18 -21.65 -1.93 -21.85
C LEU A 18 -20.88 -0.79 -22.53
N HIS A 19 -21.15 -0.52 -23.82
CA HIS A 19 -20.47 0.55 -24.55
C HIS A 19 -20.86 1.96 -24.08
N GLU A 20 -22.01 2.11 -23.43
CA GLU A 20 -22.50 3.41 -22.94
C GLU A 20 -21.70 3.90 -21.74
N ILE A 21 -21.04 3.00 -20.98
CA ILE A 21 -20.15 3.37 -19.86
C ILE A 21 -19.14 4.43 -20.30
N LYS A 22 -18.49 4.24 -21.46
CA LYS A 22 -17.43 5.15 -21.93
C LYS A 22 -17.94 6.57 -22.23
N TYR A 23 -19.25 6.74 -22.47
CA TYR A 23 -19.85 8.02 -22.85
C TYR A 23 -20.70 8.65 -21.74
N GLN A 24 -21.18 7.85 -20.79
CA GLN A 24 -22.09 8.30 -19.74
C GLN A 24 -21.47 8.27 -18.32
N SER A 25 -20.19 7.95 -18.22
CA SER A 25 -19.43 7.97 -16.98
C SER A 25 -18.11 8.72 -17.16
N LEU A 26 -17.48 9.08 -16.04
CA LEU A 26 -16.20 9.78 -16.05
C LEU A 26 -15.06 8.77 -15.88
N ASN A 27 -14.11 8.75 -16.81
CA ASN A 27 -12.92 7.91 -16.66
C ASN A 27 -12.02 8.47 -15.55
N LEU A 28 -11.58 7.62 -14.62
CA LEU A 28 -10.76 8.03 -13.49
C LEU A 28 -9.39 8.59 -13.93
N ASN A 29 -8.79 8.06 -14.99
CA ASN A 29 -7.52 8.59 -15.51
C ASN A 29 -7.68 10.03 -16.01
N GLN A 30 -8.83 10.39 -16.59
CA GLN A 30 -9.07 11.79 -16.98
C GLN A 30 -9.05 12.71 -15.75
N VAL A 31 -9.60 12.26 -14.61
CA VAL A 31 -9.52 13.01 -13.35
C VAL A 31 -8.07 13.15 -12.88
N LEU A 32 -7.30 12.07 -12.95
CA LEU A 32 -5.88 12.06 -12.56
C LEU A 32 -5.04 12.96 -13.48
N ASP A 33 -5.31 12.97 -14.78
CA ASP A 33 -4.64 13.83 -15.77
C ASP A 33 -4.90 15.31 -15.47
N GLU A 34 -6.14 15.69 -15.15
CA GLU A 34 -6.50 17.06 -14.76
C GLU A 34 -5.84 17.47 -13.43
N LEU A 35 -5.77 16.56 -12.45
CA LEU A 35 -5.03 16.80 -11.20
C LEU A 35 -3.53 16.98 -11.45
N GLY A 36 -2.97 16.29 -12.46
CA GLY A 36 -1.59 16.48 -12.89
C GLY A 36 -1.38 17.83 -13.56
N ALA A 37 -2.28 18.22 -14.45
CA ALA A 37 -2.25 19.51 -15.15
C ALA A 37 -2.39 20.71 -14.21
N ALA A 38 -3.11 20.55 -13.10
CA ALA A 38 -3.27 21.58 -12.08
C ALA A 38 -1.96 21.98 -11.37
N GLY A 39 -0.91 21.14 -11.43
CA GLY A 39 0.39 21.46 -10.84
C GLY A 39 0.40 21.50 -9.30
N ASN A 40 -0.53 20.80 -8.65
CA ASN A 40 -0.59 20.71 -7.20
C ASN A 40 0.65 20.01 -6.63
N ARG A 41 1.11 20.45 -5.46
CA ARG A 41 2.19 19.77 -4.72
C ARG A 41 1.75 18.45 -4.11
N LEU A 42 0.44 18.32 -3.83
CA LEU A 42 -0.18 17.18 -3.18
C LEU A 42 -1.56 16.97 -3.80
N ASN A 43 -1.83 15.76 -4.26
CA ASN A 43 -3.15 15.30 -4.66
C ASN A 43 -3.54 14.12 -3.76
N ILE A 44 -4.74 14.14 -3.18
CA ILE A 44 -5.27 13.01 -2.41
C ILE A 44 -6.57 12.57 -3.07
N VAL A 45 -6.64 11.31 -3.48
CA VAL A 45 -7.81 10.69 -4.11
C VAL A 45 -8.24 9.51 -3.25
N ILE A 46 -9.48 9.53 -2.77
CA ILE A 46 -10.02 8.46 -1.92
C ILE A 46 -11.25 7.89 -2.62
N LEU A 47 -11.21 6.60 -2.92
CA LEU A 47 -12.22 5.90 -3.71
C LEU A 47 -12.90 4.86 -2.83
N ASP A 48 -13.97 5.29 -2.16
CA ASP A 48 -14.92 4.40 -1.47
C ASP A 48 -16.05 3.97 -2.41
N ALA A 49 -15.65 3.38 -3.54
CA ALA A 49 -16.56 3.01 -4.61
C ALA A 49 -16.17 1.65 -5.18
N CYS A 50 -16.74 0.59 -4.62
CA CYS A 50 -16.62 -0.77 -5.13
C CYS A 50 -17.98 -1.43 -5.11
N ARG A 51 -18.87 -0.99 -6.02
CA ARG A 51 -20.13 -1.69 -6.27
C ARG A 51 -19.93 -2.74 -7.36
N ASN A 52 -20.67 -3.84 -7.24
CA ASN A 52 -20.76 -4.91 -8.24
C ASN A 52 -20.87 -4.30 -9.65
N ASN A 53 -20.10 -4.81 -10.61
CA ASN A 53 -20.24 -4.36 -11.99
C ASN A 53 -21.55 -4.95 -12.55
N PRO A 54 -22.57 -4.12 -12.86
CA PRO A 54 -23.91 -4.61 -13.20
C PRO A 54 -23.93 -5.40 -14.52
N PHE A 55 -22.91 -5.25 -15.37
CA PHE A 55 -22.80 -5.91 -16.67
C PHE A 55 -22.06 -7.25 -16.63
N THR A 56 -21.59 -7.70 -15.46
CA THR A 56 -20.87 -8.98 -15.32
C THR A 56 -21.67 -10.21 -15.74
N ARG A 57 -23.01 -10.12 -15.75
CA ARG A 57 -23.90 -11.18 -16.25
C ARG A 57 -23.93 -11.28 -17.77
N ASP A 58 -23.79 -10.15 -18.46
CA ASP A 58 -23.88 -10.06 -19.92
C ASP A 58 -22.53 -10.28 -20.62
N SER A 59 -21.42 -10.13 -19.88
CA SER A 59 -20.08 -10.35 -20.42
C SER A 59 -19.18 -11.10 -19.42
N ARG A 60 -18.80 -12.32 -19.80
CA ARG A 60 -17.90 -13.20 -19.02
C ARG A 60 -16.47 -12.64 -18.85
N SER A 61 -16.11 -11.56 -19.56
CA SER A 61 -14.78 -10.95 -19.49
C SER A 61 -14.69 -9.79 -18.51
N LEU A 62 -15.80 -9.34 -17.91
CA LEU A 62 -15.80 -8.22 -16.98
C LEU A 62 -15.45 -8.66 -15.57
N GLN A 63 -14.45 -7.98 -14.99
CA GLN A 63 -14.04 -8.18 -13.61
C GLN A 63 -14.91 -7.33 -12.67
N ASN A 64 -15.13 -7.86 -11.47
CA ASN A 64 -15.75 -7.11 -10.37
C ASN A 64 -14.75 -6.15 -9.74
N GLY A 65 -15.22 -5.13 -9.03
CA GLY A 65 -14.35 -4.17 -8.34
C GLY A 65 -13.65 -3.18 -9.28
N LEU A 66 -12.62 -2.53 -8.74
CA LEU A 66 -11.79 -1.56 -9.45
C LEU A 66 -10.60 -2.23 -10.12
N ALA A 67 -10.16 -1.66 -11.24
CA ALA A 67 -8.92 -2.01 -11.90
C ALA A 67 -7.72 -1.52 -11.08
N PRO A 68 -6.57 -2.21 -11.18
CA PRO A 68 -5.30 -1.61 -10.79
C PRO A 68 -5.06 -0.31 -11.57
N LEU A 69 -4.55 0.73 -10.90
CA LEU A 69 -4.10 1.94 -11.60
C LEU A 69 -2.69 1.75 -12.15
N ASN A 70 -2.47 2.27 -13.37
CA ASN A 70 -1.13 2.34 -13.93
C ASN A 70 -0.35 3.50 -13.28
N TYR A 71 0.79 3.17 -12.67
CA TYR A 71 1.70 4.13 -12.04
C TYR A 71 2.20 5.21 -13.01
N SER A 72 2.32 4.90 -14.31
CA SER A 72 2.73 5.88 -15.33
C SER A 72 1.75 7.03 -15.51
N ASN A 73 0.49 6.86 -15.10
CA ASN A 73 -0.59 7.84 -15.28
C ASN A 73 -0.95 8.54 -13.97
N THR A 74 -0.20 8.33 -12.89
CA THR A 74 -0.44 8.98 -11.60
C THR A 74 0.51 10.17 -11.45
N PRO A 75 0.03 11.42 -11.30
CA PRO A 75 0.88 12.58 -11.11
C PRO A 75 1.80 12.41 -9.89
N SER A 76 3.00 13.00 -9.93
CA SER A 76 3.88 13.04 -8.75
C SER A 76 3.21 13.75 -7.57
N GLY A 77 3.51 13.32 -6.34
CA GLY A 77 2.86 13.89 -5.15
C GLY A 77 1.39 13.48 -4.99
N THR A 78 0.98 12.35 -5.56
CA THR A 78 -0.39 11.85 -5.45
C THR A 78 -0.48 10.67 -4.48
N TYR A 79 -1.50 10.70 -3.62
CA TYR A 79 -1.89 9.59 -2.75
C TYR A 79 -3.28 9.11 -3.15
N ILE A 80 -3.40 7.87 -3.59
CA ILE A 80 -4.67 7.26 -4.01
C ILE A 80 -4.98 6.12 -3.03
N SER A 81 -6.16 6.14 -2.42
CA SER A 81 -6.64 5.08 -1.54
C SER A 81 -7.95 4.48 -2.06
N PHE A 82 -8.06 3.17 -1.96
CA PHE A 82 -9.20 2.37 -2.36
C PHE A 82 -9.77 1.64 -1.15
N ALA A 83 -11.10 1.61 -1.03
CA ALA A 83 -11.77 0.92 0.07
C ALA A 83 -11.52 -0.59 0.10
N THR A 84 -11.16 -1.19 -1.04
CA THR A 84 -10.78 -2.61 -1.14
C THR A 84 -9.76 -2.79 -2.26
N GLY A 85 -9.14 -3.97 -2.31
CA GLY A 85 -8.16 -4.32 -3.34
C GLY A 85 -8.78 -4.39 -4.75
N PRO A 86 -7.96 -4.27 -5.80
CA PRO A 86 -8.43 -4.45 -7.17
C PRO A 86 -9.16 -5.80 -7.33
N GLY A 87 -10.24 -5.83 -8.11
CA GLY A 87 -11.00 -7.07 -8.30
C GLY A 87 -11.98 -7.42 -7.18
N GLN A 88 -11.90 -6.75 -6.01
CA GLN A 88 -12.71 -7.05 -4.82
C GLN A 88 -13.86 -6.04 -4.65
N VAL A 89 -14.84 -6.42 -3.82
CA VAL A 89 -16.02 -5.60 -3.50
C VAL A 89 -15.89 -5.11 -2.05
N ALA A 90 -16.30 -3.88 -1.79
CA ALA A 90 -16.32 -3.34 -0.43
C ALA A 90 -17.60 -3.78 0.29
N ILE A 91 -17.49 -4.04 1.59
CA ILE A 91 -18.61 -4.42 2.45
C ILE A 91 -19.31 -3.15 2.93
N ASP A 92 -20.61 -3.05 2.62
CA ASP A 92 -21.47 -1.99 3.13
C ASP A 92 -21.63 -2.15 4.66
N GLY A 93 -21.57 -1.03 5.39
CA GLY A 93 -21.91 -0.97 6.82
C GLY A 93 -23.28 -0.33 7.03
N ASP A 94 -23.70 -0.18 8.28
CA ASP A 94 -25.05 0.32 8.62
C ASP A 94 -25.29 1.76 8.14
N ASP A 95 -24.40 2.70 8.50
CA ASP A 95 -24.46 4.12 8.08
C ASP A 95 -23.41 4.47 7.02
N ASN A 96 -22.16 4.08 7.26
CA ASN A 96 -21.02 4.26 6.36
C ASN A 96 -20.44 2.90 6.00
N GLY A 97 -19.80 2.80 4.81
CA GLY A 97 -18.93 1.66 4.51
C GLY A 97 -17.83 1.51 5.55
N LEU A 98 -17.38 0.27 5.81
CA LEU A 98 -16.37 -0.02 6.84
C LEU A 98 -15.07 0.78 6.65
N PHE A 99 -14.68 1.00 5.39
CA PHE A 99 -13.53 1.83 5.06
C PHE A 99 -13.73 3.28 5.54
N THR A 100 -14.84 3.93 5.17
CA THR A 100 -15.14 5.29 5.62
C THR A 100 -15.26 5.39 7.13
N LYS A 101 -15.88 4.40 7.80
CA LYS A 101 -15.95 4.33 9.28
C LYS A 101 -14.55 4.44 9.91
N HIS A 102 -13.62 3.59 9.49
CA HIS A 102 -12.25 3.60 10.03
C HIS A 102 -11.46 4.84 9.60
N LEU A 103 -11.69 5.35 8.39
CA LEU A 103 -11.05 6.56 7.89
C LEU A 103 -11.38 7.79 8.77
N LEU A 104 -12.67 8.02 9.04
CA LEU A 104 -13.11 9.15 9.86
C LEU A 104 -12.53 9.09 11.29
N ALA A 105 -12.45 7.90 11.88
CA ALA A 105 -11.87 7.70 13.20
C ALA A 105 -10.36 8.05 13.24
N ASN A 106 -9.61 7.68 12.21
CA ASN A 106 -8.15 7.87 12.19
C ASN A 106 -7.71 9.26 11.70
N MET A 107 -8.47 9.90 10.79
CA MET A 107 -8.18 11.26 10.31
C MET A 107 -8.20 12.30 11.43
N SER A 108 -8.98 12.05 12.49
CA SER A 108 -9.12 12.91 13.67
C SER A 108 -8.02 12.69 14.71
N THR A 109 -6.98 11.92 14.39
CA THR A 109 -5.85 11.71 15.30
C THR A 109 -4.74 12.71 14.97
N PRO A 110 -4.39 13.63 15.90
CA PRO A 110 -3.31 14.60 15.67
C PRO A 110 -1.95 13.93 15.47
N GLY A 111 -1.16 14.49 14.55
CA GLY A 111 0.24 14.12 14.37
C GLY A 111 0.48 12.83 13.60
N LEU A 112 -0.55 12.21 13.01
CA LEU A 112 -0.36 11.04 12.15
C LEU A 112 -0.10 11.43 10.69
N PRO A 113 1.01 10.97 10.09
CA PRO A 113 1.20 11.02 8.65
C PRO A 113 0.10 10.22 7.94
N ILE A 114 -0.24 10.63 6.72
CA ILE A 114 -1.27 9.99 5.89
C ILE A 114 -1.05 8.48 5.74
N GLU A 115 0.19 8.01 5.57
CA GLU A 115 0.52 6.59 5.46
C GLU A 115 0.15 5.83 6.73
N GLN A 116 0.33 6.44 7.91
CA GLN A 116 -0.03 5.82 9.18
C GLN A 116 -1.54 5.82 9.40
N VAL A 117 -2.24 6.88 8.97
CA VAL A 117 -3.70 6.92 9.00
C VAL A 117 -4.27 5.76 8.19
N PHE A 118 -3.88 5.62 6.92
CA PHE A 118 -4.41 4.56 6.06
C PHE A 118 -3.93 3.16 6.45
N LYS A 119 -2.72 3.01 7.01
CA LYS A 119 -2.29 1.74 7.63
C LYS A 119 -3.23 1.32 8.77
N ARG A 120 -3.66 2.25 9.63
CA ARG A 120 -4.64 1.98 10.69
C ARG A 120 -6.03 1.69 10.13
N VAL A 121 -6.45 2.41 9.09
CA VAL A 121 -7.72 2.13 8.38
C VAL A 121 -7.73 0.69 7.86
N ARG A 122 -6.67 0.26 7.18
CA ARG A 122 -6.56 -1.11 6.67
C ARG A 122 -6.63 -2.14 7.79
N ALA A 123 -5.88 -1.94 8.88
CA ALA A 123 -5.92 -2.83 10.03
C ALA A 123 -7.32 -2.95 10.65
N GLY A 124 -8.02 -1.81 10.79
CA GLY A 124 -9.39 -1.79 11.30
C GLY A 124 -10.40 -2.50 10.39
N VAL A 125 -10.34 -2.24 9.08
CA VAL A 125 -11.22 -2.91 8.10
C VAL A 125 -10.94 -4.42 8.06
N MET A 126 -9.67 -4.84 8.07
CA MET A 126 -9.33 -6.26 8.09
C MET A 126 -9.81 -6.95 9.37
N ALA A 127 -9.69 -6.30 10.53
CA ALA A 127 -10.19 -6.84 11.79
C ALA A 127 -11.73 -6.98 11.80
N ASP A 128 -12.45 -5.97 11.31
CA ASP A 128 -13.92 -6.00 11.26
C ASP A 128 -14.48 -7.00 10.21
N THR A 129 -13.64 -7.45 9.27
CA THR A 129 -14.06 -8.31 8.14
C THR A 129 -13.37 -9.68 8.12
N ASP A 130 -12.63 -10.04 9.17
CA ASP A 130 -11.79 -11.24 9.21
C ASP A 130 -10.88 -11.39 7.96
N GLY A 131 -10.39 -10.26 7.45
CA GLY A 131 -9.54 -10.18 6.25
C GLY A 131 -10.28 -10.30 4.92
N ALA A 132 -11.61 -10.35 4.91
CA ALA A 132 -12.39 -10.42 3.67
C ALA A 132 -12.31 -9.14 2.83
N GLN A 133 -12.06 -7.99 3.47
CA GLN A 133 -11.82 -6.72 2.79
C GLN A 133 -10.45 -6.17 3.18
N ILE A 134 -9.66 -5.82 2.17
CA ILE A 134 -8.31 -5.28 2.36
C ILE A 134 -8.23 -3.97 1.57
N PRO A 135 -8.32 -2.81 2.24
CA PRO A 135 -8.05 -1.51 1.62
C PRO A 135 -6.65 -1.47 0.97
N TRP A 136 -6.54 -0.73 -0.14
CA TRP A 136 -5.31 -0.65 -0.92
C TRP A 136 -4.97 0.79 -1.27
N GLU A 137 -3.68 1.11 -1.40
CA GLU A 137 -3.20 2.46 -1.61
C GLU A 137 -2.03 2.47 -2.61
N ASN A 138 -1.95 3.57 -3.36
CA ASN A 138 -0.85 3.90 -4.25
C ASN A 138 -0.36 5.31 -3.90
N SER A 139 0.95 5.48 -3.68
CA SER A 139 1.54 6.75 -3.26
C SER A 139 2.77 7.10 -4.09
N SER A 140 2.82 8.34 -4.55
CA SER A 140 4.00 9.02 -5.09
C SER A 140 4.37 10.25 -4.24
N LEU A 141 3.93 10.28 -2.97
CA LEU A 141 4.27 11.35 -2.03
C LEU A 141 5.78 11.40 -1.76
N THR A 142 6.32 12.60 -1.70
CA THR A 142 7.73 12.86 -1.39
C THR A 142 7.94 13.54 -0.04
N GLY A 143 6.85 13.92 0.64
CA GLY A 143 6.88 14.53 1.96
C GLY A 143 5.62 14.22 2.75
N ASP A 144 5.63 14.62 4.01
CA ASP A 144 4.58 14.25 4.95
C ASP A 144 3.33 15.13 4.81
N PHE A 145 2.17 14.49 4.88
CA PHE A 145 0.88 15.15 5.07
C PHE A 145 0.20 14.64 6.34
N PHE A 146 -0.42 15.56 7.09
CA PHE A 146 -1.14 15.27 8.33
C PHE A 146 -2.56 15.81 8.19
N PHE A 147 -3.57 14.96 8.36
CA PHE A 147 -4.97 15.40 8.39
C PHE A 147 -5.25 16.35 9.56
N GLN A 148 -4.60 16.09 10.69
CA GLN A 148 -4.65 16.94 11.87
C GLN A 148 -3.23 17.16 12.40
N GLN A 149 -2.80 18.42 12.46
CA GLN A 149 -1.48 18.75 12.99
C GLN A 149 -1.42 18.47 14.49
N GLN A 150 -0.29 17.95 14.96
CA GLN A 150 -0.02 17.87 16.39
C GLN A 150 0.20 19.30 16.90
N PRO A 151 -0.51 19.74 17.97
CA PRO A 151 -0.19 21.00 18.61
C PRO A 151 1.28 21.02 19.00
N ALA A 152 2.01 22.05 18.58
CA ALA A 152 3.40 22.22 19.00
C ALA A 152 3.46 22.15 20.53
N ALA A 153 4.29 21.24 21.07
CA ALA A 153 4.58 21.24 22.48
C ALA A 153 5.16 22.63 22.80
N ASN A 154 4.43 23.39 23.62
CA ASN A 154 4.73 24.77 23.92
C ASN A 154 6.17 24.85 24.47
N PRO A 155 7.15 25.48 23.80
CA PRO A 155 8.50 25.57 24.31
C PRO A 155 8.57 26.74 25.29
N GLN A 156 8.04 26.58 26.51
CA GLN A 156 8.35 27.47 27.63
C GLN A 156 7.89 26.93 29.00
N ALA A 157 8.84 26.37 29.75
CA ALA A 157 9.04 26.71 31.15
C ALA A 157 10.55 26.97 31.32
N PRO A 158 10.99 28.19 31.68
CA PRO A 158 12.40 28.44 31.94
C PRO A 158 12.80 27.69 33.20
N VAL A 159 13.68 26.67 33.06
CA VAL A 159 14.37 26.10 34.22
C VAL A 159 15.34 27.16 34.75
N SER A 160 15.01 27.66 35.93
CA SER A 160 15.74 28.66 36.70
C SER A 160 17.20 28.29 36.90
N SER A 161 18.10 29.19 36.52
CA SER A 161 19.54 29.15 36.76
C SER A 161 19.88 29.78 38.12
N ALA A 162 20.58 29.06 39.01
CA ALA A 162 21.43 29.62 40.09
C ALA A 162 22.34 28.50 40.71
N PRO A 163 23.43 28.81 41.44
CA PRO A 163 24.80 28.82 40.91
C PRO A 163 25.79 27.93 41.68
N THR A 164 26.98 27.70 41.09
CA THR A 164 28.15 27.06 41.71
C THR A 164 28.89 27.99 42.70
N PRO A 165 29.60 27.43 43.69
CA PRO A 165 30.83 28.05 44.19
C PRO A 165 32.06 27.14 44.02
N VAL A 166 33.18 27.80 43.70
CA VAL A 166 34.53 27.26 43.44
C VAL A 166 35.37 27.28 44.71
N SER A 167 36.28 26.32 44.93
CA SER A 167 37.51 26.49 45.73
C SER A 167 38.56 25.39 45.44
N THR A 168 39.80 25.82 45.19
CA THR A 168 41.08 25.12 44.88
C THR A 168 42.05 25.41 46.07
N PRO A 169 43.11 24.63 46.46
CA PRO A 169 44.23 24.21 45.60
C PRO A 169 44.98 22.87 45.87
N ALA A 170 45.87 22.54 44.91
CA ALA A 170 46.75 21.37 44.78
C ALA A 170 47.98 21.36 45.73
N PRO A 171 48.74 20.24 45.80
CA PRO A 171 50.00 20.18 45.03
C PRO A 171 50.37 18.83 44.37
N THR A 172 50.99 18.94 43.18
CA THR A 172 52.17 18.25 42.57
C THR A 172 52.68 16.94 43.21
N ALA A 173 53.14 15.89 42.52
CA ALA A 173 53.08 15.36 41.14
C ALA A 173 53.68 13.94 41.20
N SER A 174 53.27 13.03 40.31
CA SER A 174 54.17 12.09 39.59
C SER A 174 53.38 11.30 38.56
N GLN A 175 54.00 11.19 37.38
CA GLN A 175 53.42 10.68 36.15
C GLN A 175 53.51 9.15 36.09
N THR A 176 52.47 8.49 35.60
CA THR A 176 52.59 7.19 34.94
C THR A 176 51.62 7.18 33.77
N THR A 177 52.18 6.95 32.60
CA THR A 177 51.53 6.88 31.29
C THR A 177 50.60 5.66 31.22
N GLU A 178 49.30 5.89 31.06
CA GLU A 178 48.39 4.90 30.49
C GLU A 178 47.27 5.59 29.68
N LYS A 179 47.11 5.13 28.44
CA LYS A 179 46.35 5.76 27.37
C LYS A 179 44.89 5.29 27.44
N VAL A 180 44.00 6.16 27.92
CA VAL A 180 42.54 5.89 28.00
C VAL A 180 41.81 6.51 26.78
N PRO A 181 40.78 5.87 26.20
CA PRO A 181 40.25 6.17 24.87
C PRO A 181 39.20 7.29 24.84
N ALA A 182 38.98 7.83 23.64
CA ALA A 182 37.94 8.80 23.31
C ALA A 182 36.53 8.26 23.64
N ALA A 183 35.74 9.12 24.29
CA ALA A 183 34.36 8.87 24.65
C ALA A 183 33.51 8.45 23.44
N GLN A 184 32.86 7.30 23.60
CA GLN A 184 31.88 6.73 22.69
C GLN A 184 30.54 7.43 22.88
N TYR A 185 29.90 7.78 21.75
CA TYR A 185 28.46 8.05 21.70
C TYR A 185 27.70 6.83 22.26
N PRO A 186 26.60 7.01 23.02
CA PRO A 186 25.82 5.88 23.49
C PRO A 186 25.34 5.06 22.30
N GLN A 187 25.59 3.75 22.42
CA GLN A 187 25.27 2.73 21.44
C GLN A 187 23.78 2.76 21.11
N ARG A 188 23.51 2.60 19.81
CA ARG A 188 22.28 2.07 19.24
C ARG A 188 21.61 1.11 20.23
N LEU A 189 20.39 1.43 20.65
CA LEU A 189 19.49 0.42 21.22
C LEU A 189 19.21 -0.60 20.11
N GLU A 190 20.07 -1.61 20.00
CA GLU A 190 19.71 -2.88 19.40
C GLU A 190 18.62 -3.46 20.31
N LEU A 191 17.36 -3.19 19.98
CA LEU A 191 16.27 -4.00 20.52
C LEU A 191 16.49 -5.42 20.01
N SER A 192 16.96 -6.29 20.89
CA SER A 192 17.06 -7.72 20.66
C SER A 192 15.70 -8.26 20.23
N LEU A 193 15.68 -9.00 19.11
CA LEU A 193 14.47 -9.70 18.62
C LEU A 193 13.91 -10.72 19.63
N ASP A 194 14.63 -11.01 20.72
CA ASP A 194 14.27 -12.01 21.72
C ASP A 194 13.33 -11.48 22.84
N GLN A 195 13.04 -10.18 22.91
CA GLN A 195 12.21 -9.61 23.99
C GLN A 195 10.75 -9.27 23.61
N LEU A 196 10.28 -9.67 22.43
CA LEU A 196 8.88 -9.54 22.02
C LEU A 196 8.08 -10.86 22.10
N GLN A 197 8.45 -11.77 23.01
CA GLN A 197 7.55 -12.85 23.44
C GLN A 197 6.62 -12.35 24.54
N LEU A 198 5.59 -11.60 24.12
CA LEU A 198 4.31 -11.59 24.83
C LEU A 198 3.61 -12.90 24.48
N GLU A 199 3.63 -13.84 25.43
CA GLU A 199 2.79 -15.04 25.42
C GLU A 199 1.33 -14.62 25.20
N SER A 200 0.85 -14.81 23.97
CA SER A 200 -0.56 -14.84 23.66
C SER A 200 -1.10 -16.18 24.14
N PRO A 201 -2.11 -16.25 25.03
CA PRO A 201 -2.77 -17.51 25.28
C PRO A 201 -3.42 -17.95 23.97
N ALA A 202 -3.10 -19.16 23.52
CA ALA A 202 -3.63 -19.72 22.29
C ALA A 202 -5.17 -19.66 22.29
N PRO A 203 -5.82 -18.95 21.34
CA PRO A 203 -7.18 -19.31 20.98
C PRO A 203 -7.10 -20.59 20.13
N ALA A 204 -7.99 -21.51 20.45
CA ALA A 204 -8.12 -22.81 19.82
C ALA A 204 -8.09 -22.73 18.28
N ALA A 205 -7.48 -23.74 17.67
CA ALA A 205 -7.34 -23.93 16.24
C ALA A 205 -8.64 -23.64 15.47
N ALA A 206 -8.64 -22.53 14.72
CA ALA A 206 -9.50 -22.28 13.57
C ALA A 206 -8.64 -22.42 12.29
N PRO A 207 -9.21 -22.89 11.17
CA PRO A 207 -8.43 -23.49 10.07
C PRO A 207 -7.65 -22.45 9.28
N VAL A 208 -6.35 -22.72 9.05
CA VAL A 208 -5.47 -21.97 8.15
C VAL A 208 -6.07 -21.93 6.75
N SER A 209 -6.49 -20.75 6.30
CA SER A 209 -6.91 -20.51 4.92
C SER A 209 -5.71 -20.67 3.97
N LYS A 210 -5.88 -21.52 2.95
CA LYS A 210 -4.87 -21.93 1.96
C LYS A 210 -4.49 -20.81 0.97
N GLN A 211 -3.99 -19.67 1.43
CA GLN A 211 -3.43 -18.69 0.51
C GLN A 211 -1.99 -19.07 0.13
N PRO A 212 -1.67 -19.09 -1.18
CA PRO A 212 -0.35 -19.47 -1.68
C PRO A 212 0.70 -18.42 -1.27
N SER A 213 1.90 -18.86 -0.84
CA SER A 213 3.01 -17.94 -0.55
C SER A 213 3.58 -17.33 -1.82
N LEU A 214 4.18 -16.13 -1.72
CA LEU A 214 4.81 -15.45 -2.85
C LEU A 214 5.84 -16.34 -3.56
N ASP A 215 6.71 -17.02 -2.83
CA ASP A 215 7.71 -17.93 -3.41
C ASP A 215 7.06 -19.09 -4.19
N MET A 216 5.93 -19.59 -3.71
CA MET A 216 5.19 -20.63 -4.41
C MET A 216 4.55 -20.09 -5.69
N LEU A 217 4.03 -18.86 -5.68
CA LEU A 217 3.46 -18.21 -6.86
C LEU A 217 4.53 -17.91 -7.93
N LEU A 218 5.71 -17.44 -7.54
CA LEU A 218 6.81 -17.18 -8.46
C LEU A 218 7.34 -18.48 -9.10
N SER A 219 7.53 -19.51 -8.29
CA SER A 219 7.94 -20.83 -8.80
C SER A 219 6.88 -21.46 -9.73
N GLN A 220 5.60 -21.31 -9.39
CA GLN A 220 4.49 -21.77 -10.22
C GLN A 220 4.43 -21.02 -11.56
N ALA A 221 4.54 -19.69 -11.55
CA ALA A 221 4.58 -18.87 -12.77
C ALA A 221 5.76 -19.25 -13.67
N GLN A 222 6.94 -19.46 -13.07
CA GLN A 222 8.13 -19.90 -13.81
C GLN A 222 7.96 -21.29 -14.44
N GLN A 223 7.31 -22.23 -13.76
CA GLN A 223 7.01 -23.54 -14.33
C GLN A 223 6.00 -23.44 -15.47
N GLN A 224 4.92 -22.70 -15.29
CA GLN A 224 3.87 -22.53 -16.31
C GLN A 224 4.40 -21.85 -17.57
N LEU A 225 5.32 -20.89 -17.44
CA LEU A 225 6.03 -20.30 -18.58
C LEU A 225 6.85 -21.35 -19.34
N ARG A 226 7.57 -22.24 -18.65
CA ARG A 226 8.32 -23.33 -19.29
C ARG A 226 7.40 -24.31 -20.02
N GLU A 227 6.20 -24.54 -19.50
CA GLU A 227 5.20 -25.44 -20.08
C GLU A 227 4.33 -24.77 -21.17
N GLY A 228 4.54 -23.49 -21.48
CA GLY A 228 3.73 -22.75 -22.44
C GLY A 228 2.30 -22.46 -21.97
N GLN A 229 2.02 -22.58 -20.67
CA GLN A 229 0.71 -22.32 -20.06
C GLN A 229 0.52 -20.83 -19.75
N PHE A 230 0.56 -19.98 -20.78
CA PHE A 230 0.61 -18.51 -20.62
C PHE A 230 -0.51 -17.91 -19.79
N LYS A 231 -1.75 -18.39 -19.92
CA LYS A 231 -2.89 -17.91 -19.11
C LYS A 231 -2.75 -18.27 -17.63
N ALA A 232 -2.17 -19.43 -17.34
CA ALA A 232 -1.93 -19.86 -15.97
C ALA A 232 -0.76 -19.08 -15.36
N ALA A 233 0.32 -18.90 -16.13
CA ALA A 233 1.47 -18.07 -15.76
C ALA A 233 1.06 -16.63 -15.44
N GLN A 234 0.22 -16.02 -16.29
CA GLN A 234 -0.33 -14.68 -16.05
C GLN A 234 -1.11 -14.63 -14.74
N LYS A 235 -1.99 -15.61 -14.50
CA LYS A 235 -2.77 -15.67 -13.24
C LYS A 235 -1.87 -15.82 -12.00
N SER A 236 -0.83 -16.64 -12.05
CA SER A 236 0.11 -16.78 -10.93
C SER A 236 0.94 -15.52 -10.71
N LEU A 237 1.32 -14.80 -11.77
CA LEU A 237 1.98 -13.49 -11.66
C LEU A 237 1.03 -12.42 -11.09
N ASP A 238 -0.22 -12.38 -11.54
CA ASP A 238 -1.24 -11.46 -10.99
C ASP A 238 -1.44 -11.70 -9.49
N GLN A 239 -1.45 -12.97 -9.06
CA GLN A 239 -1.48 -13.33 -7.64
C GLN A 239 -0.19 -12.92 -6.91
N ALA A 240 0.98 -13.11 -7.52
CA ALA A 240 2.25 -12.68 -6.94
C ALA A 240 2.32 -11.16 -6.76
N PHE A 241 1.73 -10.39 -7.68
CA PHE A 241 1.62 -8.93 -7.56
C PHE A 241 0.84 -8.49 -6.32
N MET A 242 -0.11 -9.30 -5.83
CA MET A 242 -0.82 -9.00 -4.58
C MET A 242 0.09 -9.04 -3.35
N HIS A 243 1.27 -9.68 -3.44
CA HIS A 243 2.26 -9.77 -2.36
C HIS A 243 3.41 -8.74 -2.51
N TYR A 244 3.34 -7.80 -3.45
CA TYR A 244 4.40 -6.85 -3.77
C TYR A 244 4.92 -6.06 -2.55
N GLN A 245 4.03 -5.64 -1.65
CA GLN A 245 4.42 -4.86 -0.45
C GLN A 245 5.24 -5.65 0.56
N SER A 246 5.18 -6.99 0.52
CA SER A 246 5.97 -7.89 1.35
C SER A 246 7.17 -8.49 0.63
N ALA A 247 7.36 -8.15 -0.66
CA ALA A 247 8.40 -8.75 -1.48
C ALA A 247 9.78 -8.15 -1.17
N ASN A 248 10.79 -9.01 -1.07
CA ASN A 248 12.18 -8.57 -1.01
C ASN A 248 12.72 -8.26 -2.43
N LEU A 249 13.94 -7.71 -2.50
CA LEU A 249 14.53 -7.29 -3.76
C LEU A 249 14.68 -8.44 -4.77
N ASP A 250 15.03 -9.65 -4.30
CA ASP A 250 15.19 -10.83 -5.16
C ASP A 250 13.85 -11.27 -5.76
N GLN A 251 12.79 -11.29 -4.95
CA GLN A 251 11.44 -11.61 -5.40
C GLN A 251 10.93 -10.60 -6.43
N LEU A 252 11.22 -9.30 -6.24
CA LEU A 252 10.89 -8.25 -7.20
C LEU A 252 11.63 -8.40 -8.53
N GLN A 253 12.92 -8.77 -8.49
CA GLN A 253 13.70 -9.05 -9.70
C GLN A 253 13.16 -10.28 -10.43
N ILE A 254 12.80 -11.34 -9.70
CA ILE A 254 12.20 -12.55 -10.28
C ILE A 254 10.85 -12.23 -10.92
N MET A 255 9.97 -11.50 -10.23
CA MET A 255 8.69 -11.05 -10.79
C MET A 255 8.87 -10.29 -12.09
N THR A 256 9.79 -9.32 -12.11
CA THR A 256 10.08 -8.50 -13.29
C THR A 256 10.64 -9.34 -14.45
N GLY A 257 11.52 -10.31 -14.16
CA GLY A 257 12.04 -11.22 -15.18
C GLY A 257 10.96 -12.14 -15.76
N LEU A 258 10.04 -12.63 -14.93
CA LEU A 258 8.94 -13.50 -15.36
C LEU A 258 7.89 -12.74 -16.18
N THR A 259 7.56 -11.49 -15.83
CA THR A 259 6.64 -10.66 -16.63
C THR A 259 7.23 -10.30 -17.99
N GLN A 260 8.53 -9.98 -18.04
CA GLN A 260 9.23 -9.77 -19.31
C GLN A 260 9.21 -11.04 -20.17
N SER A 261 9.54 -12.19 -19.57
CA SER A 261 9.52 -13.48 -20.27
C SER A 261 8.13 -13.85 -20.81
N LEU A 262 7.06 -13.61 -20.03
CA LEU A 262 5.69 -13.81 -20.48
C LEU A 262 5.38 -12.97 -21.73
N THR A 263 5.76 -11.69 -21.69
CA THR A 263 5.53 -10.73 -22.78
C THR A 263 6.28 -11.14 -24.04
N ASP A 264 7.57 -11.47 -23.91
CA ASP A 264 8.43 -11.87 -25.04
C ASP A 264 7.94 -13.17 -25.69
N GLN A 265 7.49 -14.14 -24.89
CA GLN A 265 6.96 -15.41 -25.40
C GLN A 265 5.61 -15.24 -26.09
N MET A 266 4.71 -14.40 -25.55
CA MET A 266 3.45 -14.06 -26.20
C MET A 266 3.68 -13.35 -27.54
N LEU A 267 4.59 -12.37 -27.58
CA LEU A 267 4.91 -11.62 -28.80
C LEU A 267 5.48 -12.53 -29.90
N ASN A 268 6.43 -13.41 -29.55
CA ASN A 268 6.97 -14.40 -30.48
C ASN A 268 5.89 -15.35 -31.02
N ARG A 269 4.89 -15.71 -30.19
CA ARG A 269 3.80 -16.59 -30.62
C ARG A 269 2.86 -15.90 -31.60
N ILE A 270 2.55 -14.62 -31.36
CA ILE A 270 1.74 -13.80 -32.28
C ILE A 270 2.47 -13.65 -33.63
N GLN A 271 3.78 -13.39 -33.60
CA GLN A 271 4.58 -13.29 -34.83
C GLN A 271 4.59 -14.60 -35.62
N ARG A 272 4.74 -15.75 -34.97
CA ARG A 272 4.65 -17.06 -35.64
C ARG A 272 3.27 -17.33 -36.23
N ALA A 273 2.21 -17.05 -35.48
CA ALA A 273 0.83 -17.21 -35.96
C ALA A 273 0.45 -16.25 -37.11
N SER A 274 1.26 -15.21 -37.37
CA SER A 274 1.09 -14.31 -38.52
C SER A 274 1.86 -14.76 -39.78
N GLN A 275 2.73 -15.76 -39.66
CA GLN A 275 3.52 -16.32 -40.76
C GLN A 275 2.97 -17.65 -41.29
N ASP A 276 2.02 -18.27 -40.57
CA ASP A 276 1.23 -19.45 -40.98
C ASP A 276 -0.13 -19.01 -41.54
#